data_AF-X1DX94-F1
#
_entry.id   AF-X1DX94-F1
#
_cell.length_a   1.000
_cell.length_b   1.000
_cell.length_c   1.000
_cell.angle_alpha   90.00
_cell.angle_beta   90.00
_cell.angle_gamma   90.00
#
_symmetry.space_group_name_H-M   'P 1'
#
loop_
_entity.id
_entity.type
_entity.pdbx_description
1 polymer ?
#
loop_
_entity_poly.entity_id
_entity_poly.type
_entity_poly.pdbx_seq_one_letter_code
_entity_poly.pdbx_strand_id
1 'polypeptide(L)' 'MPLIENILKEKRGAFVTLKIKGDLNGCIGYPLPHEPLCKTIIDNAVMAAFKDYRFEPLKEEELPNVTI' A
#
# COMPACT_ATOMS: atom_id res chain seq x y z
N MET A 1 -3.46 -20.96 -8.81
CA MET A 1 -4.93 -20.82 -8.65
C MET A 1 -5.38 -19.68 -9.56
N PRO A 2 -6.00 -19.98 -10.71
CA PRO A 2 -6.14 -19.04 -11.84
C PRO A 2 -6.99 -17.79 -11.55
N LEU A 3 -7.81 -17.82 -10.50
CA LEU A 3 -8.67 -16.71 -10.12
C LEU A 3 -7.90 -15.47 -9.61
N ILE A 4 -6.80 -15.68 -8.84
CA ILE A 4 -6.02 -14.59 -8.25
C ILE A 4 -5.26 -13.81 -9.34
N GLU A 5 -4.68 -14.53 -10.31
CA GLU A 5 -3.96 -13.90 -11.43
C GLU A 5 -4.86 -12.99 -12.26
N ASN A 6 -6.16 -13.29 -12.35
CA ASN A 6 -7.10 -12.48 -13.09
C ASN A 6 -7.49 -11.20 -12.32
N ILE A 7 -7.79 -11.33 -11.02
CA ILE A 7 -8.20 -10.20 -10.17
C ILE A 7 -7.12 -9.11 -10.10
N LEU A 8 -5.85 -9.51 -10.07
CA LEU A 8 -4.73 -8.56 -10.01
C LEU A 8 -4.60 -7.68 -11.26
N LYS A 9 -5.09 -8.16 -12.41
CA LYS A 9 -5.06 -7.45 -13.69
C LYS A 9 -6.27 -6.56 -13.92
N GLU A 10 -7.33 -6.73 -13.13
CA GLU A 10 -8.53 -5.91 -13.21
C GLU A 10 -8.35 -4.54 -12.55
N LYS A 11 -9.00 -3.52 -13.09
CA LYS A 11 -9.00 -2.19 -12.47
C LYS A 11 -9.83 -2.20 -11.20
N ARG A 12 -9.20 -1.92 -10.06
CA ARG A 12 -9.85 -1.92 -8.73
C ARG A 12 -9.22 -0.82 -7.87
N GLY A 13 -10.05 -0.19 -7.05
CA GLY A 13 -9.56 0.68 -5.98
C GLY A 13 -8.97 -0.15 -4.85
N ALA A 14 -7.94 0.38 -4.19
CA ALA A 14 -7.34 -0.25 -3.01
C ALA A 14 -6.64 0.81 -2.15
N PHE A 15 -6.52 0.49 -0.87
CA PHE A 15 -5.77 1.26 0.12
C PHE A 15 -4.69 0.36 0.71
N VAL A 16 -3.51 0.93 0.95
CA VAL A 16 -2.44 0.28 1.71
C VAL A 16 -2.26 1.08 2.99
N THR A 17 -2.34 0.37 4.11
CA THR A 17 -2.03 0.92 5.43
C THR A 17 -0.71 0.33 5.87
N LEU A 18 0.20 1.17 6.34
CA LEU A 18 1.46 0.76 6.91
C LEU A 18 1.39 1.01 8.42
N LYS A 19 1.80 0.02 9.20
CA LYS A 19 1.90 0.12 10.65
C LYS A 19 3.30 -0.23 11.11
N ILE A 20 3.84 0.53 12.04
CA ILE A 20 5.13 0.25 12.69
C ILE A 20 4.84 -0.09 14.14
N LYS A 21 5.26 -1.30 14.58
CA LYS A 21 5.01 -1.79 15.95
C LYS A 21 3.53 -1.76 16.36
N GLY A 22 2.62 -1.90 15.38
CA GLY A 22 1.17 -1.90 15.59
C GLY A 22 0.48 -0.54 15.43
N ASP A 23 1.25 0.56 15.41
CA ASP A 23 0.73 1.92 15.26
C ASP A 23 0.66 2.33 13.79
N LEU A 24 -0.35 3.13 13.44
CA LEU A 24 -0.51 3.67 12.09
C LEU A 24 0.69 4.57 11.74
N ASN A 25 1.36 4.28 10.62
CA ASN A 25 2.51 5.04 10.13
C ASN A 25 2.44 5.34 8.62
N GLY A 26 1.25 5.21 8.03
CA GLY A 26 1.01 5.54 6.63
C GLY A 26 -0.31 4.93 6.16
N CYS A 27 -1.10 5.68 5.39
CA CYS A 27 -2.29 5.14 4.74
C CYS A 27 -2.61 5.95 3.49
N ILE A 28 -2.44 5.31 2.33
CA ILE A 28 -2.73 5.91 1.01
C ILE A 28 -3.54 4.92 0.19
N GLY A 29 -4.47 5.44 -0.61
CA GLY A 29 -5.21 4.61 -1.54
C GLY A 29 -5.93 5.38 -2.61
N TYR A 30 -6.33 4.64 -3.65
CA TYR A 30 -7.20 5.13 -4.70
C TYR A 30 -8.59 4.52 -4.48
N PRO A 31 -9.61 5.34 -4.16
CA PRO A 31 -10.98 4.83 -3.98
C PRO A 31 -11.59 4.37 -5.31
N LEU A 32 -11.18 4.98 -6.43
CA LEU A 32 -11.68 4.65 -7.76
C LEU A 32 -10.68 3.77 -8.53
N PRO A 33 -11.18 2.87 -9.40
CA PRO A 33 -10.37 1.91 -10.13
C PRO A 33 -9.68 2.54 -11.36
N HIS A 34 -8.57 3.25 -11.14
CA HIS A 34 -7.82 3.90 -12.23
C HIS A 34 -6.90 2.93 -12.99
N GLU A 35 -6.18 2.09 -12.24
CA GLU A 35 -5.14 1.18 -12.71
C GLU A 35 -5.45 -0.28 -12.29
N PRO A 36 -4.80 -1.30 -12.90
CA PRO A 36 -4.88 -2.66 -12.43
C PRO A 36 -4.57 -2.78 -10.93
N LEU A 37 -5.25 -3.69 -10.23
CA LEU A 37 -5.12 -3.85 -8.78
C LEU A 37 -3.66 -4.05 -8.34
N CYS A 38 -2.87 -4.83 -9.08
CA CYS A 38 -1.46 -5.03 -8.77
C CYS A 38 -0.66 -3.73 -8.75
N LYS A 39 -0.86 -2.87 -9.77
CA LYS A 39 -0.20 -1.58 -9.87
C LYS A 39 -0.69 -0.61 -8.79
N THR A 40 -2.00 -0.60 -8.55
CA THR A 40 -2.61 0.19 -7.47
C THR A 40 -2.01 -0.17 -6.10
N ILE A 41 -1.83 -1.45 -5.79
CA ILE A 41 -1.23 -1.90 -4.52
C ILE A 41 0.25 -1.46 -4.43
N ILE A 42 1.03 -1.67 -5.50
CA ILE A 42 2.46 -1.30 -5.53
C ILE A 42 2.62 0.21 -5.31
N ASP A 43 1.90 1.02 -6.09
CA ASP A 43 1.99 2.48 -6.02
C ASP A 43 1.57 2.97 -4.63
N ASN A 44 0.43 2.46 -4.12
CA ASN A 44 -0.07 2.89 -2.81
C ASN A 44 0.81 2.43 -1.65
N ALA A 45 1.49 1.28 -1.76
CA ALA A 45 2.46 0.84 -0.75
C ALA A 45 3.66 1.78 -0.68
N VAL A 46 4.22 2.18 -1.82
CA VAL A 46 5.31 3.17 -1.89
C VAL A 46 4.83 4.52 -1.37
N MET A 47 3.63 4.96 -1.74
CA MET A 47 3.08 6.23 -1.26
C MET A 47 2.79 6.22 0.24
N ALA A 48 2.25 5.12 0.79
CA ALA A 48 2.01 4.99 2.22
C ALA A 48 3.32 4.99 3.01
N ALA A 49 4.39 4.39 2.48
CA ALA A 49 5.69 4.35 3.13
C ALA A 49 6.46 5.69 3.08
N PHE A 50 6.33 6.46 1.99
CA PHE A 50 7.24 7.60 1.75
C PHE A 50 6.56 8.94 1.45
N LYS A 51 5.24 8.97 1.23
CA LYS A 51 4.50 10.16 0.76
C LYS A 51 3.26 10.52 1.56
N ASP A 52 2.98 9.82 2.66
CA ASP A 52 1.95 10.25 3.61
C ASP A 52 2.51 11.37 4.49
N TYR A 53 2.17 12.62 4.17
CA TYR A 53 2.69 13.83 4.81
C TYR A 53 2.39 13.95 6.32
N ARG A 54 1.57 13.05 6.87
CA ARG A 54 1.27 12.98 8.30
C ARG A 54 2.36 12.28 9.09
N PHE A 55 3.25 11.54 8.42
CA PHE A 55 4.30 10.72 9.02
C PHE A 55 5.64 10.99 8.34
N GLU A 56 6.73 10.68 9.03
CA GLU A 56 8.05 10.66 8.42
C GLU A 56 8.17 9.48 7.45
N PRO A 57 8.95 9.61 6.35
CA PRO A 57 9.21 8.51 5.45
C PRO A 57 9.83 7.30 6.17
N LEU A 58 9.35 6.10 5.83
CA LEU A 58 9.82 4.84 6.39
C LEU A 58 11.34 4.69 6.21
N LYS A 59 12.03 4.33 7.29
CA LYS A 59 13.46 4.02 7.26
C LYS A 59 13.70 2.52 7.17
N GLU A 60 14.85 2.15 6.60
CA GLU A 60 15.26 0.75 6.45
C GLU A 60 15.31 -0.01 7.79
N GLU A 61 15.78 0.66 8.84
CA GLU A 61 15.85 0.13 10.22
C GLU A 61 14.48 -0.18 10.85
N GLU A 62 13.40 0.42 10.34
CA GLU A 62 12.04 0.21 10.82
C GLU A 62 11.36 -0.98 10.14
N LEU A 63 11.84 -1.40 8.96
CA LEU A 63 11.26 -2.44 8.13
C LEU A 63 10.97 -3.76 8.88
N PRO A 64 11.82 -4.26 9.80
CA PRO A 64 11.53 -5.46 10.58
C PRO A 64 10.29 -5.35 11.47
N ASN A 65 9.83 -4.12 11.77
CA ASN A 65 8.67 -3.85 12.61
C ASN A 65 7.42 -3.42 11.81
N VAL A 66 7.51 -3.45 10.48
CA VAL A 66 6.42 -3.04 9.57
C VAL A 66 5.39 -4.16 9.43
N THR A 67 4.12 -3.78 9.48
CA THR A 67 2.96 -4.63 9.13
C THR A 67 2.05 -3.87 8.17
N ILE A 68 1.33 -4.60 7.31
CA ILE A 68 0.41 -4.08 6.27
C ILE A 68 -1.01 -4.53 6.58
#